data_AF-A0A4R3NDU7-F1
#
_entry.id   AF-A0A4R3NDU7-F1
#
_cell.length_a   1.000
_cell.length_b   1.000
_cell.length_c   1.000
_cell.angle_alpha   90.00
_cell.angle_beta   90.00
_cell.angle_gamma   90.00
#
_symmetry.space_group_name_H-M   'P 1'
#
loop_
_entity.id
_entity.type
_entity.pdbx_description
1 polymer ?
#
loop_
_entity_poly.entity_id
_entity_poly.type
_entity_poly.pdbx_seq_one_letter_code
_entity_poly.pdbx_strand_id
1 'polypeptide(L)'
;MTNYAYENRNLKNIDGLTDPAKLSAVEAERVAGRLIELRLGGGPQPTFDTRHLKALHHHLFQDVYEWAGRTRDERVQLSDGTVATMPTMQKIDGEQFAIGPAISSGLHRFADDLRGQNFLRGLDRETFADQAAVYFNRLNSIHPFREGNGRTQREFMIALAKNAGHELSFDVVSAERMAQASIAGHERGDVDAFKRMFREISDPERVQTLDKAQKFLTSQGFDWQDRYMATTEPSRRYDGVLVGVGGSDFMMHDKQSILVGKTKDLPRPLPEQGQHVVFETPEKTRANAWKGRGRDDDCGHGLG
;
A
#
# COMPACT_ATOMS: atom_id res chain seq x y z
N MET A 1 -0.63 -30.44 8.27
CA MET A 1 -0.38 -29.47 7.17
C MET A 1 -1.72 -29.08 6.57
N THR A 2 -1.92 -27.83 6.18
CA THR A 2 -3.13 -27.42 5.47
C THR A 2 -3.12 -28.02 4.07
N ASN A 3 -4.26 -28.51 3.57
CA ASN A 3 -4.35 -29.08 2.21
C ASN A 3 -4.12 -28.06 1.07
N TYR A 4 -3.81 -26.81 1.38
CA TYR A 4 -3.38 -25.76 0.44
C TYR A 4 -1.99 -25.99 -0.17
N ALA A 5 -1.15 -26.85 0.44
CA ALA A 5 0.23 -27.05 -0.01
C ALA A 5 0.51 -28.53 -0.29
N TYR A 6 1.48 -28.77 -1.17
CA TYR A 6 2.12 -30.08 -1.33
C TYR A 6 3.01 -30.38 -0.10
N GLU A 7 3.51 -31.61 0.01
CA GLU A 7 4.40 -32.03 1.09
C GLU A 7 5.67 -31.18 1.18
N ASN A 8 6.17 -30.69 0.04
CA ASN A 8 7.32 -29.80 -0.04
C ASN A 8 7.01 -28.34 0.37
N ARG A 9 5.81 -28.08 0.89
CA ARG A 9 5.29 -26.78 1.33
C ARG A 9 4.99 -25.78 0.21
N ASN A 10 5.18 -26.13 -1.06
CA ASN A 10 4.76 -25.29 -2.17
C ASN A 10 3.23 -25.27 -2.27
N LEU A 11 2.63 -24.13 -2.61
CA LEU A 11 1.18 -24.00 -2.73
C LEU A 11 0.67 -24.81 -3.92
N LYS A 12 -0.44 -25.55 -3.72
CA LYS A 12 -1.16 -26.19 -4.82
C LYS A 12 -1.67 -25.13 -5.78
N ASN A 13 -1.39 -25.34 -7.05
CA ASN A 13 -1.65 -24.42 -8.15
C ASN A 13 -2.17 -25.21 -9.36
N ILE A 14 -2.84 -24.50 -10.27
CA ILE A 14 -3.55 -25.10 -11.42
C ILE A 14 -2.61 -25.91 -12.32
N ASP A 15 -1.32 -25.53 -12.37
CA ASP A 15 -0.31 -26.17 -13.22
C ASP A 15 0.40 -27.35 -12.55
N GLY A 16 0.10 -27.64 -11.28
CA GLY A 16 0.77 -28.72 -10.56
C GLY A 16 2.25 -28.46 -10.24
N LEU A 17 2.69 -27.19 -10.26
CA LEU A 17 4.10 -26.83 -10.07
C LEU A 17 4.54 -27.04 -8.61
N THR A 18 5.55 -27.86 -8.41
CA THR A 18 6.14 -28.14 -7.08
C THR A 18 7.45 -27.39 -6.83
N ASP A 19 8.06 -26.83 -7.88
CA ASP A 19 9.24 -25.97 -7.78
C ASP A 19 8.83 -24.53 -7.37
N PRO A 20 9.32 -24.01 -6.22
CA PRO A 20 8.93 -22.68 -5.74
C PRO A 20 9.35 -21.53 -6.66
N ALA A 21 10.51 -21.62 -7.32
CA ALA A 21 10.99 -20.57 -8.21
C ALA A 21 10.14 -20.51 -9.48
N LYS A 22 9.77 -21.68 -10.03
CA LYS A 22 8.86 -21.75 -11.18
C LYS A 22 7.46 -21.26 -10.82
N LEU A 23 6.91 -21.66 -9.68
CA LEU A 23 5.61 -21.18 -9.23
C LEU A 23 5.61 -19.65 -9.06
N SER A 24 6.64 -19.10 -8.41
CA SER A 24 6.78 -17.65 -8.22
C SER A 24 6.81 -16.89 -9.57
N ALA A 25 7.59 -17.38 -10.53
CA ALA A 25 7.66 -16.77 -11.86
C ALA A 25 6.32 -16.81 -12.61
N VAL A 26 5.64 -17.96 -12.63
CA VAL A 26 4.33 -18.13 -13.29
C VAL A 26 3.25 -17.31 -12.60
N GLU A 27 3.23 -17.27 -11.27
CA GLU A 27 2.31 -16.43 -10.51
C GLU A 27 2.52 -14.95 -10.85
N ALA A 28 3.77 -14.48 -10.84
CA ALA A 28 4.08 -13.09 -11.13
C ALA A 28 3.62 -12.69 -12.55
N GLU A 29 3.89 -13.52 -13.55
CA GLU A 29 3.48 -13.30 -14.94
C GLU A 29 1.95 -13.23 -15.09
N ARG A 30 1.23 -14.23 -14.57
CA ARG A 30 -0.24 -14.30 -14.69
C ARG A 30 -0.93 -13.18 -13.94
N VAL A 31 -0.49 -12.89 -12.72
CA VAL A 31 -1.03 -11.78 -11.92
C VAL A 31 -0.76 -10.45 -12.61
N ALA A 32 0.40 -10.25 -13.24
CA ALA A 32 0.69 -9.03 -13.99
C ALA A 32 -0.29 -8.81 -15.16
N GLY A 33 -0.61 -9.87 -15.91
CA GLY A 33 -1.63 -9.83 -16.96
C GLY A 33 -3.01 -9.41 -16.42
N ARG A 34 -3.45 -10.01 -15.30
CA ARG A 34 -4.72 -9.65 -14.64
C ARG A 34 -4.73 -8.25 -14.07
N LEU A 35 -3.58 -7.75 -13.62
CA LEU A 35 -3.43 -6.37 -13.14
C LEU A 35 -3.60 -5.36 -14.28
N ILE A 36 -3.05 -5.65 -15.46
CA ILE A 36 -3.24 -4.83 -16.67
C ILE A 36 -4.73 -4.81 -17.04
N GLU A 37 -5.39 -5.96 -17.10
CA GLU A 37 -6.83 -6.07 -17.37
C GLU A 37 -7.66 -5.26 -16.37
N LEU A 38 -7.36 -5.37 -15.07
CA LEU A 38 -8.01 -4.60 -14.01
C LEU A 38 -7.85 -3.09 -14.23
N ARG A 39 -6.63 -2.62 -14.51
CA ARG A 39 -6.31 -1.20 -14.74
C ARG A 39 -6.95 -0.64 -16.01
N LEU A 40 -7.20 -1.48 -17.01
CA LEU A 40 -7.96 -1.15 -18.22
C LEU A 40 -9.48 -1.22 -18.04
N GLY A 41 -9.97 -1.56 -16.84
CA GLY A 41 -11.39 -1.59 -16.51
C GLY A 41 -12.09 -2.95 -16.70
N GLY A 42 -11.34 -4.02 -16.98
CA GLY A 42 -11.87 -5.38 -17.14
C GLY A 42 -12.12 -6.14 -15.82
N GLY A 43 -11.89 -5.50 -14.67
CA GLY A 43 -12.04 -6.13 -13.36
C GLY A 43 -13.43 -5.99 -12.72
N PRO A 44 -13.61 -6.50 -11.49
CA PRO A 44 -14.88 -6.41 -10.77
C PRO A 44 -15.24 -4.96 -10.43
N GLN A 45 -16.54 -4.68 -10.35
CA GLN A 45 -17.03 -3.36 -9.97
C GLN A 45 -16.68 -3.03 -8.51
N PRO A 46 -16.22 -1.80 -8.21
CA PRO A 46 -15.73 -1.43 -6.90
C PRO A 46 -16.87 -1.10 -5.92
N THR A 47 -17.54 -2.13 -5.39
CA THR A 47 -18.61 -1.98 -4.38
C THR A 47 -18.09 -1.82 -2.94
N PHE A 48 -16.77 -1.93 -2.75
CA PHE A 48 -16.06 -1.79 -1.47
C PHE A 48 -16.59 -2.65 -0.31
N ASP A 49 -17.24 -3.77 -0.63
CA ASP A 49 -17.70 -4.76 0.32
C ASP A 49 -16.86 -6.05 0.27
N THR A 50 -17.19 -7.02 1.12
CA THR A 50 -16.51 -8.33 1.14
C THR A 50 -16.57 -9.05 -0.20
N ARG A 51 -17.68 -8.89 -0.94
CA ARG A 51 -17.83 -9.49 -2.28
C ARG A 51 -16.84 -8.88 -3.26
N HIS A 52 -16.69 -7.56 -3.27
CA HIS A 52 -15.70 -6.88 -4.09
C HIS A 52 -14.27 -7.35 -3.77
N LEU A 53 -13.90 -7.43 -2.49
CA LEU A 53 -12.57 -7.88 -2.10
C LEU A 53 -12.28 -9.32 -2.57
N LYS A 54 -13.24 -10.23 -2.40
CA LYS A 54 -13.15 -11.61 -2.88
C LYS A 54 -13.08 -11.68 -4.41
N ALA A 55 -13.87 -10.86 -5.11
CA ALA A 55 -13.87 -10.79 -6.56
C ALA A 55 -12.54 -10.23 -7.10
N LEU A 56 -11.92 -9.24 -6.43
CA LEU A 56 -10.59 -8.75 -6.78
C LEU A 56 -9.55 -9.85 -6.62
N HIS A 57 -9.56 -10.57 -5.50
CA HIS A 57 -8.64 -11.69 -5.32
C HIS A 57 -8.88 -12.78 -6.37
N HIS A 58 -10.15 -13.10 -6.68
CA HIS A 58 -10.45 -14.04 -7.74
C HIS A 58 -9.85 -13.57 -9.07
N HIS A 59 -10.13 -12.34 -9.48
CA HIS A 59 -9.65 -11.75 -10.72
C HIS A 59 -8.12 -11.86 -10.86
N LEU A 60 -7.38 -11.53 -9.80
CA LEU A 60 -5.93 -11.53 -9.81
C LEU A 60 -5.31 -12.93 -9.84
N PHE A 61 -5.94 -13.92 -9.20
CA PHE A 61 -5.31 -15.22 -8.93
C PHE A 61 -6.02 -16.42 -9.58
N GLN A 62 -7.11 -16.20 -10.33
CA GLN A 62 -7.91 -17.27 -10.96
C GLN A 62 -7.11 -18.19 -11.88
N ASP A 63 -6.02 -17.70 -12.48
CA ASP A 63 -5.16 -18.50 -13.36
C ASP A 63 -4.02 -19.19 -12.62
N VAL A 64 -3.91 -19.02 -11.30
CA VAL A 64 -2.83 -19.62 -10.47
C VAL A 64 -3.41 -20.60 -9.47
N TYR A 65 -4.50 -20.23 -8.79
CA TYR A 65 -5.03 -20.96 -7.65
C TYR A 65 -6.50 -21.31 -7.81
N GLU A 66 -6.85 -22.58 -7.64
CA GLU A 66 -8.25 -23.06 -7.64
C GLU A 66 -9.11 -22.38 -6.56
N TRP A 67 -8.47 -21.94 -5.47
CA TRP A 67 -9.11 -21.28 -4.34
C TRP A 67 -9.16 -19.75 -4.49
N ALA A 68 -8.84 -19.19 -5.66
CA ALA A 68 -8.86 -17.75 -5.89
C ALA A 68 -10.25 -17.15 -5.55
N GLY A 69 -10.25 -16.14 -4.67
CA GLY A 69 -11.46 -15.47 -4.19
C GLY A 69 -12.13 -16.14 -2.99
N ARG A 70 -11.58 -17.24 -2.46
CA ARG A 70 -12.04 -17.90 -1.23
C ARG A 70 -11.23 -17.41 -0.03
N THR A 71 -11.89 -17.01 1.05
CA THR A 71 -11.17 -16.66 2.28
C THR A 71 -10.65 -17.92 2.96
N ARG A 72 -9.55 -17.81 3.72
CA ARG A 72 -8.81 -18.96 4.26
C ARG A 72 -9.57 -19.72 5.36
N ASP A 73 -10.59 -19.13 5.97
CA ASP A 73 -11.50 -19.82 6.90
C ASP A 73 -12.52 -20.72 6.18
N GLU A 74 -12.77 -20.49 4.90
CA GLU A 74 -13.68 -21.32 4.12
C GLU A 74 -13.10 -22.72 3.89
N ARG A 75 -13.99 -23.71 3.71
CA ARG A 75 -13.63 -25.05 3.25
C ARG A 75 -13.70 -25.06 1.73
N VAL A 76 -12.57 -25.29 1.07
CA VAL A 76 -12.48 -25.34 -0.40
C VAL A 76 -12.15 -26.77 -0.82
N GLN A 77 -13.02 -27.40 -1.60
CA GLN A 77 -12.72 -28.67 -2.23
C GLN A 77 -11.84 -28.42 -3.46
N LEU A 78 -10.66 -29.03 -3.49
CA LEU A 78 -9.71 -28.95 -4.59
C LEU A 78 -9.95 -30.11 -5.58
N SER A 79 -9.46 -29.97 -6.81
CA SER A 79 -9.62 -30.96 -7.88
C SER A 79 -8.99 -32.32 -7.56
N ASP A 80 -8.01 -32.36 -6.66
CA ASP A 80 -7.39 -33.58 -6.16
C ASP A 80 -8.22 -34.32 -5.09
N GLY A 81 -9.43 -33.83 -4.81
CA GLY A 81 -10.37 -34.42 -3.84
C GLY A 81 -10.13 -33.99 -2.38
N THR A 82 -9.05 -33.27 -2.09
CA THR A 82 -8.77 -32.78 -0.74
C THR A 82 -9.59 -31.52 -0.42
N VAL A 83 -9.79 -31.25 0.88
CA VAL A 83 -10.47 -30.03 1.34
C VAL A 83 -9.48 -29.12 2.07
N ALA A 84 -9.21 -27.95 1.52
CA ALA A 84 -8.32 -26.95 2.08
C ALA A 84 -9.07 -25.93 2.95
N THR A 85 -8.47 -25.61 4.10
CA THR A 85 -8.89 -24.54 5.02
C THR A 85 -7.72 -24.21 5.96
N MET A 86 -7.63 -22.96 6.40
CA MET A 86 -6.60 -22.44 7.30
C MET A 86 -7.18 -21.32 8.18
N PRO A 87 -8.03 -21.67 9.16
CA PRO A 87 -8.70 -20.69 10.02
C PRO A 87 -7.73 -19.95 10.94
N THR A 88 -6.57 -20.52 11.25
CA THR A 88 -5.53 -19.89 12.06
C THR A 88 -4.28 -19.62 11.23
N MET A 89 -3.73 -18.42 11.36
CA MET A 89 -2.51 -17.98 10.67
C MET A 89 -1.80 -16.97 11.56
N GLN A 90 -0.48 -17.06 11.61
CA GLN A 90 0.38 -16.19 12.40
C GLN A 90 1.49 -15.65 11.50
N LYS A 91 1.97 -14.44 11.78
CA LYS A 91 3.26 -14.00 11.22
C LYS A 91 4.39 -14.86 11.77
N ILE A 92 5.46 -15.02 11.01
CA ILE A 92 6.61 -15.89 11.34
C ILE A 92 7.18 -15.57 12.74
N ASP A 93 7.15 -14.30 13.16
CA ASP A 93 7.61 -13.83 14.47
C ASP A 93 6.65 -12.83 15.16
N GLY A 94 5.35 -12.88 14.83
CA GLY A 94 4.39 -11.82 15.23
C GLY A 94 3.08 -12.32 15.82
N GLU A 95 2.15 -11.40 16.04
CA GLU A 95 0.80 -11.72 16.54
C GLU A 95 -0.03 -12.54 15.53
N GLN A 96 -1.12 -13.14 16.02
CA GLN A 96 -2.06 -13.88 15.20
C GLN A 96 -2.95 -12.94 14.39
N PHE A 97 -3.20 -13.32 13.14
CA PHE A 97 -4.26 -12.71 12.35
C PHE A 97 -5.65 -13.17 12.85
N ALA A 98 -6.72 -12.58 12.31
CA ALA A 98 -8.09 -12.96 12.65
C ALA A 98 -8.34 -14.48 12.51
N ILE A 99 -8.98 -15.12 13.48
CA ILE A 99 -9.12 -16.59 13.52
C ILE A 99 -10.53 -17.02 13.10
N GLY A 100 -10.61 -17.92 12.12
CA GLY A 100 -11.85 -18.58 11.70
C GLY A 100 -13.00 -17.60 11.45
N PRO A 101 -14.14 -17.68 12.18
CA PRO A 101 -15.29 -16.77 12.00
C PRO A 101 -14.97 -15.27 12.21
N ALA A 102 -13.86 -14.93 12.87
CA ALA A 102 -13.42 -13.54 13.00
C ALA A 102 -13.02 -12.91 11.66
N ILE A 103 -12.67 -13.72 10.65
CA ILE A 103 -12.35 -13.24 9.30
C ILE A 103 -13.60 -12.68 8.64
N SER A 104 -14.63 -13.51 8.44
CA SER A 104 -15.88 -13.09 7.80
C SER A 104 -16.56 -11.94 8.56
N SER A 105 -16.68 -12.05 9.89
CA SER A 105 -17.27 -10.98 10.69
C SER A 105 -16.44 -9.69 10.68
N GLY A 106 -15.10 -9.80 10.64
CA GLY A 106 -14.19 -8.67 10.49
C GLY A 106 -14.35 -7.95 9.16
N LEU A 107 -14.48 -8.69 8.05
CA LEU A 107 -14.70 -8.12 6.72
C LEU A 107 -16.06 -7.42 6.60
N HIS A 108 -17.12 -7.97 7.18
CA HIS A 108 -18.42 -7.31 7.22
C HIS A 108 -18.37 -6.00 8.02
N ARG A 109 -17.79 -6.02 9.24
CA ARG A 109 -17.62 -4.79 10.04
C ARG A 109 -16.77 -3.75 9.32
N PHE A 110 -15.69 -4.18 8.68
CA PHE A 110 -14.83 -3.30 7.86
C PHE A 110 -15.64 -2.61 6.75
N ALA A 111 -16.43 -3.38 5.99
CA ALA A 111 -17.22 -2.85 4.87
C ALA A 111 -18.35 -1.92 5.34
N ASP A 112 -19.04 -2.27 6.42
CA ASP A 112 -20.13 -1.47 6.98
C ASP A 112 -19.62 -0.14 7.56
N ASP A 113 -18.49 -0.18 8.27
CA ASP A 113 -17.84 1.02 8.79
C ASP A 113 -17.35 1.94 7.65
N LEU A 114 -16.71 1.37 6.62
CA LEU A 114 -16.24 2.13 5.46
C LEU A 114 -17.41 2.79 4.69
N ARG A 115 -18.54 2.09 4.57
CA ARG A 115 -19.79 2.65 4.01
C ARG A 115 -20.31 3.80 4.88
N GLY A 116 -20.30 3.63 6.21
CA GLY A 116 -20.67 4.67 7.17
C GLY A 116 -19.81 5.92 7.08
N GLN A 117 -18.53 5.77 6.74
CA GLN A 117 -17.61 6.88 6.44
C GLN A 117 -17.72 7.42 5.00
N ASN A 118 -18.83 7.15 4.31
CA ASN A 118 -19.08 7.60 2.95
C ASN A 118 -17.97 7.20 1.95
N PHE A 119 -17.31 6.04 2.18
CA PHE A 119 -16.17 5.57 1.41
C PHE A 119 -15.01 6.58 1.35
N LEU A 120 -14.81 7.34 2.44
CA LEU A 120 -13.79 8.37 2.59
C LEU A 120 -13.88 9.53 1.59
N ARG A 121 -15.05 9.72 0.96
CA ARG A 121 -15.31 10.83 0.04
C ARG A 121 -15.46 12.16 0.78
N GLY A 122 -15.03 13.24 0.13
CA GLY A 122 -15.19 14.61 0.63
C GLY A 122 -14.14 15.04 1.66
N LEU A 123 -13.08 14.26 1.82
CA LEU A 123 -11.92 14.59 2.66
C LEU A 123 -10.87 15.33 1.83
N ASP A 124 -10.06 16.18 2.47
CA ASP A 124 -8.82 16.62 1.86
C ASP A 124 -7.81 15.46 1.79
N ARG A 125 -6.79 15.60 0.95
CA ARG A 125 -5.80 14.53 0.69
C ARG A 125 -5.16 13.98 1.96
N GLU A 126 -4.79 14.83 2.93
CA GLU A 126 -4.05 14.36 4.11
C GLU A 126 -4.98 13.65 5.09
N THR A 127 -6.18 14.19 5.29
CA THR A 127 -7.20 13.52 6.08
C THR A 127 -7.60 12.18 5.43
N PHE A 128 -7.75 12.13 4.10
CA PHE A 128 -7.97 10.89 3.38
C PHE A 128 -6.82 9.90 3.59
N ALA A 129 -5.57 10.32 3.40
CA ALA A 129 -4.39 9.47 3.55
C ALA A 129 -4.31 8.84 4.94
N ASP A 130 -4.58 9.63 5.99
CA ASP A 130 -4.57 9.15 7.37
C ASP A 130 -5.68 8.13 7.64
N GLN A 131 -6.90 8.37 7.15
CA GLN A 131 -8.00 7.43 7.32
C GLN A 131 -7.79 6.16 6.47
N ALA A 132 -7.34 6.31 5.23
CA ALA A 132 -7.01 5.20 4.34
C ALA A 132 -5.93 4.28 4.94
N ALA A 133 -4.91 4.84 5.59
CA ALA A 133 -3.89 4.08 6.32
C ALA A 133 -4.49 3.24 7.46
N VAL A 134 -5.46 3.79 8.21
CA VAL A 134 -6.16 3.07 9.28
C VAL A 134 -6.97 1.91 8.71
N TYR A 135 -7.73 2.12 7.63
CA TYR A 135 -8.47 1.05 6.97
C TYR A 135 -7.55 -0.02 6.36
N PHE A 136 -6.44 0.38 5.75
CA PHE A 136 -5.45 -0.56 5.24
C PHE A 136 -4.87 -1.44 6.35
N ASN A 137 -4.49 -0.86 7.50
CA ASN A 137 -4.01 -1.63 8.65
C ASN A 137 -5.07 -2.60 9.18
N ARG A 138 -6.33 -2.17 9.29
CA ARG A 138 -7.45 -3.04 9.71
C ARG A 138 -7.60 -4.24 8.77
N LEU A 139 -7.59 -4.02 7.46
CA LEU A 139 -7.71 -5.08 6.47
C LEU A 139 -6.48 -6.01 6.47
N ASN A 140 -5.28 -5.43 6.67
CA ASN A 140 -4.04 -6.17 6.81
C ASN A 140 -4.06 -7.12 8.03
N SER A 141 -4.62 -6.68 9.16
CA SER A 141 -4.79 -7.50 10.37
C SER A 141 -5.85 -8.61 10.23
N ILE A 142 -6.87 -8.42 9.38
CA ILE A 142 -7.83 -9.50 9.07
C ILE A 142 -7.14 -10.63 8.30
N HIS A 143 -6.29 -10.27 7.33
CA HIS A 143 -5.51 -11.22 6.50
C HIS A 143 -6.38 -12.36 5.92
N PRO A 144 -7.38 -12.02 5.08
CA PRO A 144 -8.48 -12.92 4.77
C PRO A 144 -8.16 -14.09 3.82
N PHE A 145 -7.09 -14.01 3.01
CA PHE A 145 -6.76 -15.02 2.00
C PHE A 145 -5.56 -15.88 2.40
N ARG A 146 -5.38 -17.03 1.75
CA ARG A 146 -4.22 -17.91 2.00
C ARG A 146 -2.91 -17.31 1.48
N GLU A 147 -2.93 -16.70 0.31
CA GLU A 147 -1.83 -15.97 -0.32
C GLU A 147 -2.46 -14.85 -1.18
N GLY A 148 -1.74 -13.81 -1.55
CA GLY A 148 -2.26 -12.73 -2.40
C GLY A 148 -2.90 -11.56 -1.67
N ASN A 149 -2.85 -11.54 -0.33
CA ASN A 149 -3.43 -10.49 0.51
C ASN A 149 -2.93 -9.10 0.13
N GLY A 150 -1.60 -8.87 0.14
CA GLY A 150 -1.04 -7.55 -0.13
C GLY A 150 -1.39 -6.99 -1.51
N ARG A 151 -1.37 -7.85 -2.55
CA ARG A 151 -1.74 -7.46 -3.93
C ARG A 151 -3.21 -7.08 -4.04
N THR A 152 -4.09 -7.89 -3.46
CA THR A 152 -5.53 -7.61 -3.43
C THR A 152 -5.85 -6.34 -2.63
N GLN A 153 -5.22 -6.16 -1.47
CA GLN A 153 -5.44 -5.01 -0.60
C GLN A 153 -4.99 -3.70 -1.26
N ARG A 154 -3.84 -3.69 -1.95
CA ARG A 154 -3.36 -2.50 -2.67
C ARG A 154 -4.35 -2.06 -3.74
N GLU A 155 -4.80 -2.98 -4.59
CA GLU A 155 -5.76 -2.66 -5.65
C GLU A 155 -7.12 -2.22 -5.08
N PHE A 156 -7.56 -2.81 -3.96
CA PHE A 156 -8.76 -2.34 -3.25
C PHE A 156 -8.59 -0.88 -2.79
N MET A 157 -7.44 -0.52 -2.21
CA MET A 157 -7.18 0.84 -1.74
C MET A 157 -6.99 1.84 -2.90
N ILE A 158 -6.38 1.44 -4.01
CA ILE A 158 -6.27 2.25 -5.22
C ILE A 158 -7.66 2.60 -5.76
N ALA A 159 -8.55 1.60 -5.86
CA ALA A 159 -9.93 1.81 -6.27
C ALA A 159 -10.68 2.74 -5.29
N LEU A 160 -10.46 2.57 -3.98
CA LEU A 160 -11.07 3.40 -2.95
C LEU A 160 -10.61 4.85 -3.06
N ALA A 161 -9.31 5.09 -3.24
CA ALA A 161 -8.74 6.41 -3.44
C ALA A 161 -9.34 7.10 -4.66
N LYS A 162 -9.40 6.38 -5.80
CA LYS A 162 -10.01 6.90 -7.03
C LYS A 162 -11.48 7.28 -6.82
N ASN A 163 -12.25 6.46 -6.11
CA ASN A 163 -13.64 6.77 -5.75
C ASN A 163 -13.75 7.98 -4.80
N ALA A 164 -12.76 8.19 -3.94
CA ALA A 164 -12.67 9.33 -3.04
C ALA A 164 -12.18 10.63 -3.70
N GLY A 165 -11.69 10.58 -4.95
CA GLY A 165 -11.11 11.72 -5.65
C GLY A 165 -9.62 11.94 -5.37
N HIS A 166 -8.93 10.89 -4.93
CA HIS A 166 -7.50 10.89 -4.64
C HIS A 166 -6.76 9.80 -5.44
N GLU A 167 -5.44 9.83 -5.36
CA GLU A 167 -4.57 8.80 -5.96
C GLU A 167 -3.72 8.13 -4.88
N LEU A 168 -3.32 6.88 -5.12
CA LEU A 168 -2.36 6.14 -4.29
C LEU A 168 -1.41 5.38 -5.21
N SER A 169 -0.11 5.63 -5.05
CA SER A 169 0.94 4.99 -5.85
C SER A 169 1.79 4.06 -5.00
N PHE A 170 1.36 2.80 -4.85
CA PHE A 170 2.14 1.81 -4.11
C PHE A 170 3.44 1.39 -4.81
N ASP A 171 3.58 1.69 -6.11
CA ASP A 171 4.75 1.33 -6.92
C ASP A 171 6.05 1.98 -6.41
N VAL A 172 5.96 3.02 -5.58
CA VAL A 172 7.12 3.71 -4.96
C VAL A 172 7.39 3.28 -3.51
N VAL A 173 6.75 2.20 -3.04
CA VAL A 173 6.93 1.65 -1.69
C VAL A 173 7.76 0.37 -1.76
N SER A 174 8.87 0.33 -1.03
CA SER A 174 9.72 -0.87 -0.97
C SER A 174 9.07 -1.98 -0.14
N ALA A 175 9.40 -3.23 -0.46
CA ALA A 175 8.98 -4.39 0.30
C ALA A 175 9.35 -4.27 1.78
N GLU A 176 10.57 -3.85 2.09
CA GLU A 176 11.04 -3.61 3.45
C GLU A 176 10.21 -2.56 4.18
N ARG A 177 9.90 -1.43 3.52
CA ARG A 177 9.06 -0.39 4.14
C ARG A 177 7.64 -0.87 4.42
N MET A 178 7.06 -1.62 3.49
CA MET A 178 5.74 -2.22 3.68
C MET A 178 5.73 -3.23 4.84
N ALA A 179 6.78 -4.05 4.94
CA ALA A 179 6.95 -5.01 6.02
C ALA A 179 7.06 -4.32 7.38
N GLN A 180 7.93 -3.32 7.52
CA GLN A 180 8.09 -2.56 8.76
C GLN A 180 6.79 -1.88 9.21
N ALA A 181 6.07 -1.22 8.29
CA ALA A 181 4.79 -0.59 8.61
C ALA A 181 3.73 -1.62 9.01
N SER A 182 3.70 -2.77 8.33
CA SER A 182 2.79 -3.87 8.65
C SER A 182 3.08 -4.53 9.99
N ILE A 183 4.35 -4.58 10.42
CA ILE A 183 4.76 -5.06 11.74
C ILE A 183 4.32 -4.05 12.80
N ALA A 184 4.64 -2.75 12.61
CA ALA A 184 4.26 -1.68 13.53
C ALA A 184 2.74 -1.63 13.77
N GLY A 185 1.95 -1.63 12.70
CA GLY A 185 0.50 -1.51 12.80
C GLY A 185 -0.22 -2.73 13.36
N HIS A 186 0.34 -3.93 13.15
CA HIS A 186 -0.25 -5.18 13.64
C HIS A 186 0.15 -5.47 15.09
N GLU A 187 1.44 -5.41 15.41
CA GLU A 187 1.96 -5.87 16.70
C GLU A 187 1.97 -4.77 17.77
N ARG A 188 2.10 -3.50 17.38
CA ARG A 188 2.15 -2.37 18.31
C ARG A 188 0.89 -1.51 18.30
N GLY A 189 -0.04 -1.79 17.39
CA GLY A 189 -1.17 -0.91 17.10
C GLY A 189 -0.75 0.46 16.56
N ASP A 190 0.52 0.62 16.14
CA ASP A 190 1.09 1.88 15.68
C ASP A 190 0.86 2.05 14.18
N VAL A 191 -0.15 2.84 13.84
CA VAL A 191 -0.52 3.14 12.46
C VAL A 191 0.26 4.31 11.86
N ASP A 192 1.13 4.99 12.61
CA ASP A 192 1.76 6.23 12.13
C ASP A 192 2.74 5.96 10.98
N ALA A 193 3.40 4.79 10.97
CA ALA A 193 4.19 4.34 9.83
C ALA A 193 3.36 4.22 8.54
N PHE A 194 2.14 3.70 8.64
CA PHE A 194 1.21 3.67 7.51
C PHE A 194 0.70 5.06 7.15
N LYS A 195 0.35 5.91 8.12
CA LYS A 195 -0.09 7.28 7.82
C LYS A 195 0.98 8.06 7.05
N ARG A 196 2.25 8.01 7.51
CA ARG A 196 3.36 8.62 6.78
C ARG A 196 3.45 8.08 5.36
N MET A 197 3.42 6.76 5.19
CA MET A 197 3.45 6.13 3.88
C MET A 197 2.31 6.61 2.98
N PHE A 198 1.06 6.58 3.45
CA PHE A 198 -0.11 7.01 2.70
C PHE A 198 -0.09 8.49 2.33
N ARG A 199 0.41 9.37 3.22
CA ARG A 199 0.62 10.79 2.91
C ARG A 199 1.65 10.99 1.81
N GLU A 200 2.67 10.14 1.74
CA GLU A 200 3.68 10.20 0.68
C GLU A 200 3.14 9.66 -0.65
N ILE A 201 2.49 8.50 -0.65
CA ILE A 201 2.04 7.86 -1.90
C ILE A 201 0.76 8.48 -2.49
N SER A 202 0.10 9.38 -1.76
CA SER A 202 -1.00 10.21 -2.25
C SER A 202 -0.56 11.60 -2.73
N ASP A 203 0.70 11.97 -2.51
CA ASP A 203 1.26 13.25 -2.89
C ASP A 203 2.01 13.13 -4.23
N PRO A 204 1.52 13.74 -5.33
CA PRO A 204 2.16 13.61 -6.64
C PRO A 204 3.61 14.07 -6.68
N GLU A 205 3.98 15.10 -5.91
CA GLU A 205 5.36 15.59 -5.88
C GLU A 205 6.27 14.58 -5.18
N ARG A 206 5.83 14.05 -4.04
CA ARG A 206 6.61 13.05 -3.28
C ARG A 206 6.68 11.71 -4.02
N VAL A 207 5.60 11.28 -4.68
CA VAL A 207 5.58 10.12 -5.57
C VAL A 207 6.60 10.30 -6.69
N GLN A 208 6.62 11.45 -7.36
CA GLN A 208 7.60 11.70 -8.42
C GLN A 208 9.04 11.66 -7.90
N THR A 209 9.29 12.23 -6.73
CA THR A 209 10.62 12.21 -6.10
C THR A 209 11.06 10.77 -5.77
N LEU A 210 10.18 9.95 -5.20
CA LEU A 210 10.47 8.53 -4.93
C LEU A 210 10.63 7.71 -6.23
N ASP A 211 9.84 7.98 -7.26
CA ASP A 211 9.93 7.31 -8.55
C ASP A 211 11.27 7.57 -9.26
N LYS A 212 11.75 8.82 -9.22
CA LYS A 212 13.10 9.15 -9.73
C LYS A 212 14.18 8.41 -8.95
N ALA A 213 14.06 8.36 -7.62
CA ALA A 213 15.01 7.69 -6.75
C ALA A 213 15.10 6.18 -7.02
N GLN A 214 13.96 5.48 -7.08
CA GLN A 214 13.95 4.04 -7.38
C GLN A 214 14.53 3.75 -8.76
N LYS A 215 14.20 4.54 -9.79
CA LYS A 215 14.72 4.36 -11.16
C LYS A 215 16.23 4.55 -11.19
N PHE A 216 16.75 5.54 -10.46
CA PHE A 216 18.18 5.73 -10.31
C PHE A 216 18.83 4.50 -9.64
N LEU A 217 18.33 4.05 -8.49
CA LEU A 217 18.87 2.88 -7.78
C LEU A 217 18.86 1.62 -8.65
N THR A 218 17.74 1.35 -9.33
CA THR A 218 17.62 0.24 -10.27
C THR A 218 18.62 0.36 -11.42
N SER A 219 18.86 1.55 -11.96
CA SER A 219 19.88 1.76 -13.01
C SER A 219 21.31 1.48 -12.53
N GLN A 220 21.56 1.58 -11.22
CA GLN A 220 22.84 1.25 -10.59
C GLN A 220 22.94 -0.22 -10.17
N GLY A 221 21.92 -1.06 -10.47
CA GLY A 221 21.87 -2.45 -10.03
C GLY A 221 21.65 -2.60 -8.53
N PHE A 222 21.17 -1.56 -7.84
CA PHE A 222 20.87 -1.60 -6.42
C PHE A 222 19.45 -2.09 -6.18
N ASP A 223 19.29 -3.13 -5.37
CA ASP A 223 17.97 -3.61 -4.95
C ASP A 223 17.43 -2.74 -3.82
N TRP A 224 16.54 -1.82 -4.19
CA TRP A 224 15.90 -0.90 -3.25
C TRP A 224 14.70 -1.53 -2.53
N GLN A 225 14.22 -2.70 -2.95
CA GLN A 225 13.09 -3.38 -2.30
C GLN A 225 13.46 -3.84 -0.88
N ASP A 226 14.72 -4.19 -0.66
CA ASP A 226 15.27 -4.65 0.62
C ASP A 226 15.70 -3.51 1.56
N ARG A 227 15.40 -2.25 1.21
CA ARG A 227 15.74 -1.08 2.02
C ARG A 227 14.52 -0.25 2.32
N TYR A 228 14.45 0.30 3.53
CA TYR A 228 13.45 1.31 3.85
C TYR A 228 13.72 2.56 3.00
N MET A 229 12.76 2.95 2.15
CA MET A 229 12.89 4.14 1.31
C MET A 229 11.71 5.09 1.52
N ALA A 230 11.98 6.35 1.85
CA ALA A 230 10.96 7.35 2.09
C ALA A 230 11.42 8.77 1.76
N THR A 231 10.48 9.70 1.69
CA THR A 231 10.84 11.12 1.63
C THR A 231 11.19 11.66 3.01
N THR A 232 11.96 12.75 3.07
CA THR A 232 12.09 13.53 4.31
C THR A 232 10.76 14.13 4.73
N GLU A 233 10.53 14.25 6.03
CA GLU A 233 9.35 14.83 6.66
C GLU A 233 9.70 16.22 7.19
N PRO A 234 8.75 17.18 7.20
CA PRO A 234 8.97 18.50 7.80
C PRO A 234 9.35 18.44 9.28
N SER A 235 10.05 19.47 9.78
CA SER A 235 10.44 19.61 11.18
C SER A 235 11.20 18.40 11.76
N ARG A 236 11.99 17.71 10.93
CA ARG A 236 12.82 16.58 11.34
C ARG A 236 14.29 16.86 11.07
N ARG A 237 15.12 16.45 12.02
CA ARG A 237 16.57 16.41 11.87
C ARG A 237 16.99 15.11 11.20
N TYR A 238 17.88 15.21 10.23
CA TYR A 238 18.47 14.11 9.50
C TYR A 238 19.98 14.10 9.67
N ASP A 239 20.55 12.90 9.70
CA ASP A 239 21.96 12.62 9.95
C ASP A 239 22.34 11.39 9.11
N GLY A 240 23.23 11.56 8.14
CA GLY A 240 23.62 10.46 7.25
C GLY A 240 24.57 10.90 6.14
N VAL A 241 24.71 10.05 5.12
CA VAL A 241 25.67 10.23 4.02
C VAL A 241 24.94 10.60 2.73
N LEU A 242 25.38 11.67 2.08
CA LEU A 242 24.82 12.11 0.81
C LEU A 242 25.18 11.12 -0.32
N VAL A 243 24.17 10.58 -1.00
CA VAL A 243 24.35 9.77 -2.21
C VAL A 243 24.54 10.69 -3.43
N GLY A 244 23.77 11.78 -3.49
CA GLY A 244 23.91 12.76 -4.56
C GLY A 244 22.76 13.77 -4.61
N VAL A 245 22.91 14.76 -5.48
CA VAL A 245 21.92 15.80 -5.74
C VAL A 245 21.50 15.72 -7.22
N GLY A 246 20.19 15.68 -7.45
CA GLY A 246 19.57 15.66 -8.78
C GLY A 246 18.55 16.79 -8.92
N GLY A 247 18.97 17.94 -9.46
CA GLY A 247 18.10 19.10 -9.61
C GLY A 247 17.60 19.64 -8.26
N SER A 248 16.28 19.62 -8.06
CA SER A 248 15.63 20.09 -6.83
C SER A 248 15.61 19.06 -5.70
N ASP A 249 16.02 17.82 -5.97
CA ASP A 249 15.94 16.71 -5.03
C ASP A 249 17.36 16.20 -4.69
N PHE A 250 17.54 15.65 -3.50
CA PHE A 250 18.75 14.92 -3.11
C PHE A 250 18.38 13.53 -2.62
N MET A 251 19.36 12.62 -2.65
CA MET A 251 19.29 11.31 -2.03
C MET A 251 20.40 11.20 -0.98
N MET A 252 20.05 10.67 0.18
CA MET A 252 20.99 10.30 1.22
C MET A 252 20.65 8.91 1.75
N HIS A 253 21.57 8.33 2.50
CA HIS A 253 21.27 7.13 3.27
C HIS A 253 21.80 7.27 4.70
N ASP A 254 21.14 6.59 5.62
CA ASP A 254 21.68 6.30 6.94
C ASP A 254 21.99 4.79 7.04
N LYS A 255 22.10 4.25 8.27
CA LYS A 255 22.37 2.83 8.48
C LYS A 255 21.21 1.90 8.09
N GLN A 256 19.99 2.42 8.03
CA GLN A 256 18.75 1.65 7.92
C GLN A 256 17.89 2.07 6.72
N SER A 257 18.06 3.29 6.22
CA SER A 257 17.13 3.93 5.30
C SER A 257 17.83 4.63 4.15
N ILE A 258 17.12 4.69 3.01
CA ILE A 258 17.36 5.62 1.91
C ILE A 258 16.32 6.73 2.03
N LEU A 259 16.79 7.97 2.05
CA LEU A 259 15.95 9.15 2.22
C LEU A 259 16.11 10.08 1.04
N VAL A 260 14.98 10.58 0.54
CA VAL A 260 14.93 11.53 -0.57
C VAL A 260 14.30 12.83 -0.09
N GLY A 261 14.94 13.96 -0.33
CA GLY A 261 14.45 15.26 0.16
C GLY A 261 14.71 16.37 -0.85
N LYS A 262 14.44 17.62 -0.45
CA LYS A 262 14.66 18.79 -1.32
C LYS A 262 16.04 19.38 -1.11
N THR A 263 16.76 19.65 -2.20
CA THR A 263 18.13 20.20 -2.17
C THR A 263 18.19 21.55 -1.43
N LYS A 264 17.09 22.30 -1.39
CA LYS A 264 17.00 23.56 -0.62
C LYS A 264 17.15 23.37 0.89
N ASP A 265 16.90 22.16 1.40
CA ASP A 265 16.97 21.83 2.83
C ASP A 265 18.40 21.43 3.25
N LEU A 266 19.31 21.21 2.30
CA LEU A 266 20.72 20.89 2.58
C LEU A 266 21.53 22.13 3.00
N PRO A 267 22.60 21.95 3.81
CA PRO A 267 23.47 23.05 4.21
C PRO A 267 24.18 23.69 3.01
N ARG A 268 24.67 24.92 3.21
CA ARG A 268 25.45 25.68 2.22
C ARG A 268 26.86 25.94 2.73
N PRO A 269 27.93 25.73 1.91
CA PRO A 269 27.90 25.22 0.53
C PRO A 269 27.37 23.78 0.42
N LEU A 270 26.90 23.38 -0.77
CA LEU A 270 26.32 22.04 -0.93
C LEU A 270 27.39 20.98 -0.64
N PRO A 271 27.04 19.94 0.13
CA PRO A 271 27.95 18.84 0.42
C PRO A 271 28.26 18.03 -0.84
N GLU A 272 29.46 17.44 -0.87
CA GLU A 272 29.88 16.54 -1.94
C GLU A 272 29.29 15.14 -1.77
N GLN A 273 29.25 14.37 -2.86
CA GLN A 273 28.83 12.97 -2.80
C GLN A 273 29.73 12.17 -1.84
N GLY A 274 29.12 11.34 -0.99
CA GLY A 274 29.81 10.57 0.04
C GLY A 274 30.11 11.35 1.32
N GLN A 275 29.81 12.66 1.37
CA GLN A 275 30.00 13.46 2.57
C GLN A 275 28.89 13.18 3.59
N HIS A 276 29.28 13.17 4.86
CA HIS A 276 28.36 13.14 5.98
C HIS A 276 27.66 14.50 6.16
N VAL A 277 26.34 14.48 6.28
CA VAL A 277 25.49 15.67 6.35
C VAL A 277 24.53 15.59 7.52
N VAL A 278 24.35 16.71 8.20
CA VAL A 278 23.36 16.88 9.26
C VAL A 278 22.58 18.15 8.97
N PHE A 279 21.26 18.06 8.91
CA PHE A 279 20.38 19.19 8.63
C PHE A 279 19.00 18.98 9.24
N GLU A 280 18.21 20.04 9.29
CA GLU A 280 16.83 20.01 9.75
C GLU A 280 15.92 20.57 8.66
N THR A 281 14.87 19.83 8.33
CA THR A 281 13.89 20.28 7.34
C THR A 281 13.00 21.38 7.92
N PRO A 282 12.59 22.38 7.11
CA PRO A 282 11.76 23.48 7.59
C PRO A 282 10.39 23.01 8.06
N GLU A 283 9.73 23.86 8.86
CA GLU A 283 8.34 23.64 9.24
C GLU A 283 7.42 23.60 8.02
N LYS A 284 6.36 22.80 8.13
CA LYS A 284 5.32 22.76 7.12
C LYS A 284 4.57 24.10 7.09
N THR A 285 4.88 24.93 6.11
CA THR A 285 4.11 26.15 5.88
C THR A 285 2.69 25.75 5.49
N ARG A 286 1.68 26.13 6.28
CA ARG A 286 0.27 25.96 5.88
C ARG A 286 0.05 26.77 4.60
N ALA A 287 0.02 26.11 3.45
CA ALA A 287 -0.43 26.74 2.22
C ALA A 287 -1.87 27.21 2.44
N ASN A 288 -2.11 28.49 2.16
CA ASN A 288 -3.34 29.24 2.44
C ASN A 288 -4.62 28.40 2.31
N ALA A 289 -5.32 28.23 3.43
CA ALA A 289 -6.73 27.89 3.43
C ALA A 289 -7.47 28.96 2.62
N TRP A 290 -7.99 28.53 1.47
CA TRP A 290 -8.97 29.16 0.60
C TRP A 290 -9.55 30.51 1.09
N LYS A 291 -9.10 31.61 0.46
CA LYS A 291 -9.80 32.89 0.51
C LYS A 291 -11.14 32.76 -0.23
N GLY A 292 -12.23 32.96 0.52
CA GLY A 292 -13.42 33.70 0.09
C GLY A 292 -14.35 33.07 -0.95
N ARG A 293 -15.43 32.43 -0.49
CA ARG A 293 -16.75 32.64 -1.12
C ARG A 293 -17.46 33.75 -0.37
N GLY A 294 -17.08 34.99 -0.70
CA GLY A 294 -17.97 36.13 -0.57
C GLY A 294 -18.60 36.36 -1.93
N ARG A 295 -19.89 36.08 -2.05
CA ARG A 295 -20.74 36.70 -3.07
C ARG A 295 -22.10 36.90 -2.42
N ASP A 296 -22.17 37.99 -1.68
CA ASP A 296 -23.38 38.79 -1.61
C ASP A 296 -23.62 39.30 -3.03
N ASP A 297 -24.72 38.88 -3.64
CA ASP A 297 -25.33 39.57 -4.78
C ASP A 297 -26.81 39.76 -4.42
N ASP A 298 -27.01 40.80 -3.62
CA ASP A 298 -28.03 41.84 -3.74
C ASP A 298 -29.19 41.55 -4.72
N CYS A 299 -30.27 40.96 -4.22
CA CYS A 299 -31.56 40.94 -4.90
C CYS A 299 -32.37 42.17 -4.45
N GLY A 300 -32.08 43.31 -5.08
CA GLY A 300 -32.97 44.45 -5.12
C GLY A 300 -32.91 45.02 -6.53
N HIS A 301 -34.04 45.05 -7.24
CA HIS A 301 -34.51 46.18 -8.05
C HIS A 301 -35.91 45.82 -8.56
N GLY A 302 -36.89 46.58 -8.09
CA GLY A 302 -38.22 46.62 -8.66
C GLY A 302 -38.35 47.67 -9.75
N LEU A 303 -39.46 47.52 -10.49
CA LEU A 303 -40.19 48.52 -11.29
C LEU A 303 -39.63 48.88 -12.67
N GLY A 304 -40.42 48.47 -13.67
CA GLY A 304 -40.39 48.81 -15.09
C GLY A 304 -41.49 48.03 -15.78
#